data_AF-A0A9E4MD77-F1
#
_entry.id   AF-A0A9E4MD77-F1
#
_cell.length_a   1.000
_cell.length_b   1.000
_cell.length_c   1.000
_cell.angle_alpha   90.00
_cell.angle_beta   90.00
_cell.angle_gamma   90.00
#
_symmetry.space_group_name_H-M   'P 1'
#
loop_
_entity.id
_entity.type
_entity.pdbx_description
1 polymer ?
#
loop_
_entity_poly.entity_id
_entity_poly.type
_entity_poly.pdbx_seq_one_letter_code
_entity_poly.pdbx_strand_id
1 'polypeptide(L)'
;AGELRVRRVWAAVDCGDVVNTDSATAQMEGGVIFALSATMVAEINIEGGRIVESNFRDHQMIRMADAPDVQVEFIRSNAWLGGLGEPSVPPLAPAVTNAIYAAAGIRVRDLPIKNQDLSRA
;
A
#
# COMPACT_ATOMS: atom_id res chain seq x y z
N ALA A 1 -21.88 -6.80 -7.47
CA ALA A 1 -21.03 -6.31 -6.37
C ALA A 1 -20.19 -5.13 -6.88
N GLY A 2 -19.82 -4.20 -6.01
CA GLY A 2 -18.89 -3.12 -6.37
C GLY A 2 -17.45 -3.62 -6.39
N GLU A 3 -16.60 -3.02 -7.23
CA GLU A 3 -15.16 -3.29 -7.31
C GLU A 3 -14.40 -2.33 -6.39
N LEU A 4 -13.52 -2.84 -5.54
CA LEU A 4 -12.66 -2.00 -4.69
C LEU A 4 -11.50 -1.45 -5.52
N ARG A 5 -11.37 -0.12 -5.57
CA ARG A 5 -10.24 0.56 -6.20
C ARG A 5 -9.73 1.70 -5.33
N VAL A 6 -8.43 1.69 -5.03
CA VAL A 6 -7.75 2.83 -4.42
C VAL A 6 -7.47 3.84 -5.53
N ARG A 7 -8.11 5.01 -5.46
CA ARG A 7 -8.03 6.03 -6.52
C ARG A 7 -6.80 6.92 -6.39
N ARG A 8 -6.45 7.29 -5.16
CA ARG A 8 -5.39 8.23 -4.85
C ARG A 8 -4.78 7.90 -3.49
N VAL A 9 -3.48 8.09 -3.36
CA VAL A 9 -2.73 8.06 -2.10
C VAL A 9 -2.02 9.40 -1.95
N TRP A 10 -2.15 10.03 -0.79
CA TRP A 10 -1.43 11.25 -0.46
C TRP A 10 -0.51 10.96 0.72
N ALA A 11 0.79 11.15 0.53
CA ALA A 11 1.84 10.85 1.50
C ALA A 11 2.54 12.14 1.91
N ALA A 12 2.32 12.58 3.15
CA ALA A 12 3.20 13.55 3.80
C ALA A 12 4.35 12.81 4.48
N VAL A 13 5.57 13.23 4.17
CA VAL A 13 6.78 12.49 4.53
C VAL A 13 7.76 13.43 5.23
N ASP A 14 8.21 13.02 6.41
CA ASP A 14 9.29 13.69 7.14
C ASP A 14 10.50 12.75 7.22
N CYS A 15 11.59 13.15 6.57
CA CYS A 15 12.88 12.47 6.64
C CYS A 15 14.02 13.43 7.02
N GLY A 16 13.69 14.55 7.68
CA GLY A 16 14.59 15.70 7.76
C GLY A 16 14.77 16.33 6.38
N ASP A 17 16.01 16.61 5.98
CA ASP A 17 16.32 17.12 4.65
C ASP A 17 16.14 16.07 3.54
N VAL A 18 15.84 16.53 2.33
CA VAL A 18 15.74 15.68 1.13
C VAL A 18 16.92 15.96 0.22
N VAL A 19 17.81 14.98 0.07
CA VAL A 19 19.03 15.12 -0.74
C VAL A 19 18.73 15.20 -2.23
N ASN A 20 17.83 14.33 -2.72
CA ASN A 20 17.37 14.31 -4.10
C ASN A 20 15.86 14.06 -4.11
N THR A 21 15.11 15.08 -4.51
CA THR A 21 13.63 15.06 -4.47
C THR A 21 13.02 14.09 -5.46
N ASP A 22 13.64 13.90 -6.63
CA ASP A 22 13.12 13.00 -7.66
C ASP A 22 13.22 11.53 -7.22
N SER A 23 14.41 11.11 -6.79
CA SER A 23 14.63 9.75 -6.27
C SER A 23 13.85 9.50 -4.98
N ALA A 24 13.71 10.52 -4.12
CA ALA A 24 12.90 10.42 -2.91
C ALA A 24 11.42 10.22 -3.24
N THR A 25 10.88 10.95 -4.22
CA THR A 25 9.50 10.82 -4.70
C THR A 25 9.27 9.42 -5.25
N ALA A 26 10.16 8.97 -6.15
CA ALA A 26 10.09 7.63 -6.73
C ALA A 26 10.12 6.52 -5.66
N GLN A 27 10.88 6.70 -4.57
CA GLN A 27 10.88 5.73 -3.47
C GLN A 27 9.53 5.67 -2.73
N MET A 28 8.90 6.83 -2.52
CA MET A 28 7.59 6.89 -1.89
C MET A 28 6.52 6.27 -2.77
N GLU A 29 6.53 6.57 -4.06
CA GLU A 29 5.64 5.93 -5.05
C GLU A 29 5.84 4.41 -5.10
N GLY A 30 7.09 3.95 -5.21
CA GLY A 30 7.42 2.53 -5.26
C GLY A 30 6.99 1.77 -4.00
N GLY A 31 7.28 2.31 -2.83
CA GLY A 31 6.88 1.69 -1.56
C GLY A 31 5.36 1.70 -1.35
N VAL A 32 4.63 2.73 -1.84
CA VAL A 32 3.16 2.71 -1.87
C VAL A 32 2.64 1.57 -2.75
N ILE A 33 3.19 1.36 -3.95
CA ILE A 33 2.76 0.26 -4.83
C ILE A 33 3.09 -1.11 -4.21
N PHE A 34 4.27 -1.25 -3.59
CA PHE A 34 4.68 -2.47 -2.90
C PHE A 34 3.71 -2.80 -1.75
N ALA A 35 3.47 -1.83 -0.87
CA ALA A 35 2.58 -2.01 0.27
C ALA A 35 1.13 -2.22 -0.17
N LEU A 36 0.68 -1.59 -1.27
CA LEU A 36 -0.66 -1.77 -1.78
C LEU A 36 -0.85 -3.18 -2.30
N SER A 37 0.17 -3.75 -2.94
CA SER A 37 0.19 -5.15 -3.37
C SER A 37 0.03 -6.09 -2.19
N ALA A 38 0.85 -5.93 -1.14
CA ALA A 38 0.75 -6.71 0.11
C ALA A 38 -0.62 -6.56 0.81
N THR A 39 -1.18 -5.36 0.79
CA THR A 39 -2.47 -5.05 1.41
C THR A 39 -3.63 -5.69 0.63
N MET A 40 -3.59 -5.65 -0.70
CA MET A 40 -4.74 -5.96 -1.54
C MET A 40 -4.76 -7.41 -2.03
N VAL A 41 -3.61 -7.95 -2.48
CA VAL A 41 -3.61 -9.15 -3.33
C VAL A 41 -2.43 -10.13 -3.14
N ALA A 42 -1.27 -9.67 -2.67
CA ALA A 42 0.00 -10.41 -2.69
C ALA A 42 0.14 -11.40 -1.52
N GLU A 43 -0.80 -12.34 -1.46
CA GLU A 43 -0.81 -13.46 -0.51
C GLU A 43 0.27 -14.49 -0.83
N ILE A 44 0.78 -15.15 0.20
CA ILE A 44 1.62 -16.35 0.10
C ILE A 44 1.02 -17.39 1.04
N ASN A 45 0.53 -18.49 0.48
CA ASN A 45 -0.06 -19.59 1.21
C ASN A 45 0.98 -20.68 1.48
N ILE A 46 0.92 -21.30 2.67
CA ILE A 46 1.80 -22.41 3.05
C ILE A 46 0.94 -23.65 3.32
N GLU A 47 1.11 -24.68 2.50
CA GLU A 47 0.45 -25.97 2.63
C GLU A 47 1.49 -27.09 2.71
N GLY A 48 1.36 -28.00 3.68
CA GLY A 48 2.31 -29.11 3.84
C GLY A 48 3.78 -28.66 4.00
N GLY A 49 4.02 -27.46 4.55
CA GLY A 49 5.36 -26.89 4.72
C GLY A 49 5.98 -26.32 3.43
N ARG A 50 5.19 -26.06 2.39
CA ARG A 50 5.66 -25.49 1.11
C ARG A 50 4.79 -24.32 0.69
N ILE A 51 5.41 -23.35 0.03
CA ILE A 51 4.69 -22.25 -0.63
C ILE A 51 3.86 -22.83 -1.78
N VAL A 52 2.60 -22.41 -1.87
CA VAL A 52 1.66 -22.84 -2.91
C VAL A 52 1.87 -22.04 -4.21
N GLU A 53 2.05 -20.73 -4.09
CA GLU A 53 2.25 -19.83 -5.23
C GLU A 53 3.63 -20.04 -5.90
N SER A 54 3.67 -19.88 -7.22
CA SER A 54 4.82 -20.23 -8.04
C SER A 54 5.33 -19.08 -8.92
N ASN A 55 4.48 -18.10 -9.24
CA ASN A 55 4.80 -17.00 -10.16
C ASN A 55 3.81 -15.82 -10.03
N PHE A 56 3.98 -14.74 -10.81
CA PHE A 56 3.10 -13.56 -10.75
C PHE A 56 1.65 -13.77 -11.22
N ARG A 57 1.34 -14.95 -11.76
CA ARG A 57 -0.04 -15.34 -12.09
C ARG A 57 -0.85 -15.72 -10.84
N ASP A 58 -0.19 -16.32 -9.85
CA ASP A 58 -0.79 -16.84 -8.62
C ASP A 58 -0.34 -16.04 -7.37
N HIS A 59 0.84 -15.44 -7.38
CA HIS A 59 1.25 -14.36 -6.48
C HIS A 59 1.15 -12.98 -7.16
N GLN A 60 -0.03 -12.36 -7.09
CA GLN A 60 -0.30 -11.12 -7.82
C GLN A 60 0.33 -9.87 -7.17
N MET A 61 0.58 -8.86 -8.00
CA MET A 61 0.95 -7.51 -7.59
C MET A 61 0.01 -6.50 -8.25
N ILE A 62 -0.06 -5.28 -7.71
CA ILE A 62 -0.80 -4.19 -8.34
C ILE A 62 -0.25 -3.93 -9.74
N ARG A 63 -1.17 -3.88 -10.72
CA ARG A 63 -0.85 -3.58 -12.11
C ARG A 63 -1.03 -2.10 -12.39
N MET A 64 -0.46 -1.60 -13.49
CA MET A 64 -0.56 -0.19 -13.88
C MET A 64 -2.02 0.31 -13.99
N ALA A 65 -2.97 -0.55 -14.38
CA ALA A 65 -4.39 -0.17 -14.47
C ALA A 65 -5.02 0.11 -13.09
N ASP A 66 -4.50 -0.54 -12.05
CA ASP A 66 -4.99 -0.48 -10.68
C ASP A 66 -4.13 0.42 -9.78
N ALA A 67 -3.04 0.97 -10.34
CA ALA A 67 -2.15 1.88 -9.63
C ALA A 67 -2.92 3.18 -9.28
N PRO A 68 -2.87 3.63 -8.02
CA PRO A 68 -3.44 4.90 -7.62
C PRO A 68 -2.58 6.07 -8.13
N ASP A 69 -3.19 7.24 -8.23
CA ASP A 69 -2.46 8.52 -8.28
C ASP A 69 -1.75 8.74 -6.93
N VAL A 70 -0.42 8.71 -6.90
CA VAL A 70 0.37 8.91 -5.66
C VAL A 70 0.93 10.33 -5.65
N GLN A 71 0.62 11.07 -4.58
CA GLN A 71 1.13 12.42 -4.35
C GLN A 71 2.00 12.43 -3.11
N VAL A 72 3.19 12.98 -3.22
CA VAL A 72 4.20 13.00 -2.16
C VAL A 72 4.53 14.44 -1.82
N GLU A 73 4.42 14.80 -0.54
CA GLU A 73 4.83 16.10 -0.01
C GLU A 73 5.89 15.89 1.07
N PHE A 74 7.06 16.50 0.88
CA PHE A 74 8.15 16.42 1.85
C PHE A 74 8.05 17.56 2.86
N ILE A 75 7.89 17.19 4.12
CA ILE A 75 7.92 18.12 5.25
C ILE A 75 9.38 18.50 5.49
N ARG A 76 9.69 19.79 5.33
CA ARG A 76 10.98 20.37 5.76
C ARG A 76 10.95 20.59 7.27
N SER A 77 11.30 19.55 8.01
CA SER A 77 11.45 19.62 9.45
C SER A 77 12.89 20.04 9.84
N ASN A 78 13.09 20.36 11.11
CA ASN A 78 14.45 20.55 11.68
C ASN A 78 15.05 19.22 12.19
N ALA A 79 14.50 18.07 11.77
CA ALA A 79 15.00 16.77 12.17
C ALA A 79 16.33 16.45 11.46
N TRP A 80 17.08 15.52 12.04
CA TRP A 80 18.27 14.97 11.39
C TRP A 80 17.87 14.17 10.14
N LEU A 81 18.78 14.12 9.16
CA LEU A 81 18.59 13.33 7.94
C LEU A 81 18.26 11.87 8.30
N GLY A 82 17.07 11.43 7.89
CA GLY A 82 16.52 10.11 8.17
C GLY A 82 16.54 9.19 6.96
N GLY A 83 16.18 7.93 7.18
CA GLY A 83 16.00 6.94 6.12
C GLY A 83 14.65 7.09 5.43
N LEU A 84 14.62 6.83 4.12
CA LEU A 84 13.41 6.91 3.28
C LEU A 84 13.06 5.57 2.59
N GLY A 85 13.80 4.50 2.90
CA GLY A 85 13.64 3.23 2.17
C GLY A 85 12.32 2.48 2.43
N GLU A 86 11.79 2.63 3.64
CA GLU A 86 10.69 1.85 4.20
C GLU A 86 9.46 2.68 4.63
N PRO A 87 9.54 3.99 4.99
CA PRO A 87 8.44 4.72 5.62
C PRO A 87 7.09 4.72 4.88
N SER A 88 7.06 4.56 3.56
CA SER A 88 5.82 4.51 2.78
C SER A 88 5.04 3.19 2.96
N VAL A 89 5.68 2.13 3.50
CA VAL A 89 5.07 0.80 3.59
C VAL A 89 4.12 0.64 4.79
N PRO A 90 4.56 0.85 6.05
CA PRO A 90 3.71 0.62 7.22
C PRO A 90 2.38 1.41 7.26
N PRO A 91 2.31 2.70 6.87
CA PRO A 91 1.08 3.48 7.03
C PRO A 91 0.01 3.14 6.00
N LEU A 92 0.35 2.45 4.91
CA LEU A 92 -0.57 2.28 3.79
C LEU A 92 -1.75 1.35 4.11
N ALA A 93 -1.50 0.16 4.65
CA ALA A 93 -2.55 -0.81 4.97
C ALA A 93 -3.64 -0.24 5.91
N PRO A 94 -3.31 0.42 7.04
CA PRO A 94 -4.33 1.05 7.88
C PRO A 94 -5.02 2.23 7.20
N ALA A 95 -4.34 3.00 6.33
CA ALA A 95 -4.99 4.07 5.57
C ALA A 95 -6.06 3.52 4.60
N VAL A 96 -5.75 2.44 3.88
CA VAL A 96 -6.69 1.79 2.95
C VAL A 96 -7.87 1.16 3.70
N THR A 97 -7.62 0.40 4.77
CA THR A 97 -8.71 -0.24 5.54
C THR A 97 -9.60 0.78 6.25
N ASN A 98 -9.05 1.92 6.70
CA ASN A 98 -9.85 3.03 7.22
C ASN A 98 -10.68 3.71 6.12
N ALA A 99 -10.17 3.85 4.89
CA ALA A 99 -10.93 4.38 3.77
C ALA A 99 -12.10 3.46 3.39
N ILE A 100 -11.90 2.13 3.43
CA ILE A 100 -12.97 1.14 3.25
C ILE A 100 -14.04 1.31 4.33
N TYR A 101 -13.63 1.43 5.59
CA TYR A 101 -14.58 1.66 6.68
C TYR A 101 -15.37 2.97 6.49
N ALA A 102 -14.70 4.06 6.11
CA ALA A 102 -15.36 5.34 5.86
C ALA A 102 -16.36 5.27 4.69
N ALA A 103 -16.06 4.52 3.63
CA ALA A 103 -16.92 4.40 2.46
C ALA A 103 -18.08 3.41 2.65
N ALA A 104 -17.83 2.28 3.32
CA ALA A 104 -18.76 1.14 3.35
C ALA A 104 -19.28 0.78 4.76
N GLY A 105 -18.63 1.25 5.83
CA GLY A 105 -18.92 0.85 7.22
C GLY A 105 -18.27 -0.47 7.64
N ILE A 106 -17.51 -1.11 6.74
CA ILE A 106 -16.94 -2.45 6.94
C ILE A 106 -15.53 -2.31 7.51
N ARG A 107 -15.26 -3.02 8.62
CA ARG A 107 -13.96 -3.00 9.28
C ARG A 107 -13.15 -4.23 8.90
N VAL A 108 -12.21 -4.06 7.99
CA VAL A 108 -11.21 -5.08 7.64
C VAL A 108 -10.14 -5.15 8.72
N ARG A 109 -9.84 -6.36 9.21
CA ARG A 109 -8.78 -6.62 10.20
C ARG A 109 -7.76 -7.66 9.75
N ASP A 110 -8.10 -8.43 8.72
CA ASP A 110 -7.25 -9.45 8.14
C ASP A 110 -6.88 -9.06 6.72
N LEU A 111 -5.62 -9.31 6.37
CA LEU A 111 -5.07 -9.07 5.03
C LEU A 111 -4.76 -10.41 4.37
N PRO A 112 -4.79 -10.48 3.03
CA PRO A 112 -5.09 -9.38 2.11
C PRO A 112 -6.59 -9.09 1.94
N ILE A 113 -6.91 -7.90 1.43
CA ILE A 113 -8.29 -7.42 1.27
C ILE A 113 -9.09 -8.24 0.25
N LYS A 114 -8.45 -8.86 -0.77
CA LYS A 114 -9.14 -9.72 -1.74
C LYS A 114 -9.94 -10.88 -1.10
N ASN A 115 -9.59 -11.28 0.13
CA ASN A 115 -10.25 -12.37 0.85
C ASN A 115 -11.41 -11.89 1.74
N GLN A 116 -11.72 -10.60 1.70
CA GLN A 116 -12.72 -9.97 2.57
C GLN A 116 -14.02 -9.75 1.80
N ASP A 117 -15.16 -10.03 2.43
CA ASP A 117 -16.46 -9.64 1.89
C ASP A 117 -16.72 -8.15 2.18
N LEU A 118 -16.74 -7.35 1.12
CA LEU A 118 -17.02 -5.92 1.17
C LEU A 118 -18.43 -5.58 0.69
N SER A 119 -19.28 -6.58 0.42
CA SER A 119 -20.69 -6.34 0.15
C SER A 119 -21.38 -5.92 1.46
N ARG A 120 -22.21 -4.88 1.40
CA ARG A 120 -23.01 -4.45 2.56
C ARG A 120 -24.04 -5.55 2.86
N ALA A 121 -24.21 -5.85 4.16
CA ALA A 121 -25.46 -6.42 4.67
C ALA A 121 -26.58 -5.37 4.57
#